data_AF-A0A937THI4-F1
#
_entry.id   AF-A0A937THI4-F1
#
_cell.length_a   1.000
_cell.length_b   1.000
_cell.length_c   1.000
_cell.angle_alpha   90.00
_cell.angle_beta   90.00
_cell.angle_gamma   90.00
#
_symmetry.space_group_name_H-M   'P 1'
#
loop_
_entity.id
_entity.type
_entity.pdbx_description
1 polymer ?
#
loop_
_entity_poly.entity_id
_entity_poly.type
_entity_poly.pdbx_seq_one_letter_code
_entity_poly.pdbx_strand_id
1 'polypeptide(L)'
;MKRVLPIGMMVLVALFIMSSASAQVNPTAAEIATEISFLPSGVTPAPLPPTDSRGILWDNGPFVTHPGGGPGGSDYSQLENPPNTTLGFGVQVSANNRLADDFDVPPSGWDIDSIIVFAYQTGSTTTSTITAVNMRIWDGEPGTAGATVIWGDETTNIMTDTYWSNCYRGSDLMATNRPIMRNACTTTGLSLSEGTYWADWQIDGTGSSGPWGPPITIPGQYETGNAVQYTSSSGNWNPAQDGGSGFQQGMPFEIWGPPPPAPQIDWNPLEFIVALQIDETYVEILTIYNLGDADLDFNTDIVYTDAPMWLSVTPTSGTVAPNDSIKLDVTFNSAGLPNDTYTADILIASNDPVTPVVEVPATLDVITGVPEASNSGILISYNNGQLIITSPSPVQDIRIYNQLGQVVEQTNATRVITASYKSGIYFIRVSALTGEVVKKVFID
;
A
#
# COMPACT_ATOMS: atom_id res chain seq x y z
N MET A 1 -44.82 73.10 37.30
CA MET A 1 -45.46 73.38 35.99
C MET A 1 -44.42 73.19 34.88
N LYS A 2 -44.83 72.57 33.76
CA LYS A 2 -44.15 72.43 32.43
C LYS A 2 -42.90 71.50 32.42
N ARG A 3 -42.93 70.30 31.82
CA ARG A 3 -42.93 69.85 30.39
C ARG A 3 -41.72 70.35 29.57
N VAL A 4 -40.68 69.51 29.35
CA VAL A 4 -40.25 68.70 28.15
C VAL A 4 -39.68 69.54 26.98
N LEU A 5 -38.45 69.37 26.43
CA LEU A 5 -37.92 68.37 25.43
C LEU A 5 -36.39 68.60 25.14
N PRO A 6 -35.65 67.77 24.36
CA PRO A 6 -34.56 66.89 24.85
C PRO A 6 -33.18 67.05 24.14
N ILE A 7 -32.20 66.28 24.64
CA ILE A 7 -30.85 66.09 24.08
C ILE A 7 -30.84 64.83 23.20
N GLY A 8 -30.34 64.94 21.98
CA GLY A 8 -30.11 63.79 21.08
C GLY A 8 -28.86 63.01 21.46
N MET A 9 -28.91 61.68 21.34
CA MET A 9 -27.74 60.81 21.46
C MET A 9 -27.76 59.78 20.31
N MET A 10 -26.64 59.72 19.59
CA MET A 10 -26.33 58.78 18.50
C MET A 10 -26.49 57.33 18.96
N VAL A 11 -27.10 56.50 18.10
CA VAL A 11 -27.02 55.04 18.18
C VAL A 11 -26.03 54.57 17.12
N LEU A 12 -24.92 53.98 17.57
CA LEU A 12 -23.97 53.25 16.75
C LEU A 12 -24.51 51.80 16.61
N VAL A 13 -24.91 51.39 15.41
CA VAL A 13 -25.30 50.00 15.13
C VAL A 13 -24.05 49.27 14.61
N ALA A 14 -23.50 48.37 15.42
CA ALA A 14 -22.48 47.42 14.98
C ALA A 14 -23.16 46.27 14.23
N LEU A 15 -22.81 46.12 12.94
CA LEU A 15 -23.26 45.04 12.08
C LEU A 15 -22.33 43.82 12.30
N PHE A 16 -22.80 42.81 13.04
CA PHE A 16 -22.13 41.51 13.11
C PHE A 16 -22.47 40.71 11.85
N ILE A 17 -21.47 40.47 11.00
CA ILE A 17 -21.55 39.50 9.91
C ILE A 17 -21.22 38.14 10.53
N MET A 18 -22.22 37.25 10.66
CA MET A 18 -21.96 35.84 10.96
C MET A 18 -21.49 35.18 9.66
N SER A 19 -20.20 34.84 9.55
CA SER A 19 -19.74 33.85 8.59
C SER A 19 -20.10 32.46 9.13
N SER A 20 -20.94 31.73 8.40
CA SER A 20 -21.07 30.29 8.60
C SER A 20 -19.83 29.62 8.02
N ALA A 21 -18.81 29.40 8.85
CA ALA A 21 -17.78 28.42 8.55
C ALA A 21 -18.46 27.04 8.58
N SER A 22 -18.64 26.44 7.41
CA SER A 22 -18.90 25.01 7.31
C SER A 22 -17.62 24.33 7.81
N ALA A 23 -17.65 23.77 9.02
CA ALA A 23 -16.62 22.83 9.44
C ALA A 23 -16.70 21.65 8.47
N GLN A 24 -15.64 21.43 7.68
CA GLN A 24 -15.47 20.14 7.04
C GLN A 24 -15.40 19.09 8.14
N VAL A 25 -16.38 18.21 8.17
CA VAL A 25 -16.33 17.01 9.00
C VAL A 25 -15.38 16.07 8.29
N ASN A 26 -14.20 15.83 8.88
CA ASN A 26 -13.30 14.79 8.41
C ASN A 26 -14.05 13.45 8.49
N PRO A 27 -14.02 12.62 7.42
CA PRO A 27 -14.70 11.33 7.41
C PRO A 27 -14.13 10.44 8.51
N THR A 28 -14.97 9.58 9.07
CA THR A 28 -14.56 8.59 10.06
C THR A 28 -13.75 7.47 9.40
N ALA A 29 -12.85 6.80 10.14
CA ALA A 29 -12.08 5.64 9.66
C ALA A 29 -12.95 4.54 9.02
N ALA A 30 -14.22 4.42 9.43
CA ALA A 30 -15.18 3.48 8.85
C ALA A 30 -15.71 3.93 7.47
N GLU A 31 -15.95 5.24 7.29
CA GLU A 31 -16.36 5.81 6.00
C GLU A 31 -15.22 5.72 4.98
N ILE A 32 -13.98 5.94 5.44
CA ILE A 32 -12.74 5.78 4.67
C ILE A 32 -12.59 4.32 4.19
N ALA A 33 -12.77 3.32 5.07
CA ALA A 33 -12.69 1.92 4.69
C ALA A 33 -13.72 1.50 3.62
N THR A 34 -14.92 2.10 3.63
CA THR A 34 -15.91 1.90 2.57
C THR A 34 -15.54 2.58 1.26
N GLU A 35 -15.00 3.81 1.27
CA GLU A 35 -14.55 4.49 0.05
C GLU A 35 -13.34 3.77 -0.59
N ILE A 36 -12.40 3.28 0.21
CA ILE A 36 -11.24 2.49 -0.23
C ILE A 36 -11.66 1.21 -0.99
N SER A 37 -12.80 0.60 -0.60
CA SER A 37 -13.30 -0.62 -1.25
C SER A 37 -13.82 -0.43 -2.68
N PHE A 38 -14.01 0.82 -3.12
CA PHE A 38 -14.50 1.18 -4.46
C PHE A 38 -13.45 1.86 -5.35
N LEU A 39 -12.22 2.04 -4.87
CA LEU A 39 -11.15 2.66 -5.66
C LEU A 39 -10.78 1.75 -6.85
N PRO A 40 -10.84 2.21 -8.10
CA PRO A 40 -10.19 1.51 -9.20
C PRO A 40 -8.70 1.51 -8.91
N SER A 41 -8.12 0.33 -8.69
CA SER A 41 -6.70 0.17 -8.38
C SER A 41 -5.85 0.71 -9.54
N GLY A 42 -5.49 1.99 -9.45
CA GLY A 42 -4.60 2.67 -10.37
C GLY A 42 -3.19 2.20 -10.07
N VAL A 43 -2.68 1.33 -10.95
CA VAL A 43 -1.34 0.72 -10.87
C VAL A 43 -1.27 -0.46 -9.89
N THR A 44 -1.30 -1.68 -10.43
CA THR A 44 -0.69 -2.83 -9.74
C THR A 44 0.78 -2.49 -9.51
N PRO A 45 1.29 -2.49 -8.28
CA PRO A 45 2.71 -2.26 -8.05
C PRO A 45 3.51 -3.20 -8.94
N ALA A 46 4.50 -2.66 -9.65
CA ALA A 46 5.58 -3.52 -10.13
C ALA A 46 6.08 -4.29 -8.89
N PRO A 47 6.27 -5.62 -8.98
CA PRO A 47 6.88 -6.34 -7.87
C PRO A 47 8.22 -5.66 -7.59
N LEU A 48 8.41 -5.24 -6.34
CA LEU A 48 9.62 -4.59 -5.87
C LEU A 48 10.84 -5.31 -6.47
N PRO A 49 11.88 -4.61 -6.97
CA PRO A 49 13.20 -5.18 -6.83
C PRO A 49 13.37 -5.44 -5.32
N PRO A 50 13.77 -6.65 -4.87
CA PRO A 50 13.93 -6.93 -3.46
C PRO A 50 15.16 -6.17 -2.94
N THR A 51 15.04 -4.86 -2.77
CA THR A 51 15.87 -4.10 -1.85
C THR A 51 15.17 -4.21 -0.54
N ASP A 52 15.52 -5.26 0.20
CA ASP A 52 15.03 -5.52 1.53
C ASP A 52 15.23 -4.26 2.39
N SER A 53 14.17 -3.48 2.60
CA SER A 53 14.19 -2.28 3.44
C SER A 53 14.09 -2.63 4.93
N ARG A 54 14.02 -3.93 5.28
CA ARG A 54 14.11 -4.39 6.68
C ARG A 54 15.49 -4.06 7.21
N GLY A 55 15.55 -3.47 8.40
CA GLY A 55 16.81 -3.23 9.10
C GLY A 55 17.27 -4.50 9.80
N ILE A 56 18.53 -4.89 9.63
CA ILE A 56 19.16 -5.86 10.51
C ILE A 56 19.22 -5.26 11.93
N LEU A 57 18.60 -5.93 12.88
CA LEU A 57 18.60 -5.55 14.30
C LEU A 57 19.79 -6.19 15.03
N TRP A 58 20.11 -7.42 14.66
CA TRP A 58 21.22 -8.18 15.23
C TRP A 58 21.86 -9.08 14.17
N ASP A 59 23.19 -9.16 14.19
CA ASP A 59 23.98 -10.17 13.48
C ASP A 59 24.86 -10.84 14.53
N ASN A 60 24.61 -12.12 14.81
CA ASN A 60 25.32 -12.82 15.88
C ASN A 60 26.77 -13.14 15.53
N GLY A 61 27.15 -13.06 14.25
CA GLY A 61 28.54 -13.11 13.83
C GLY A 61 28.80 -13.88 12.54
N PRO A 62 30.01 -13.71 11.98
CA PRO A 62 30.33 -14.20 10.65
C PRO A 62 30.70 -15.68 10.63
N PHE A 63 30.40 -16.35 9.52
CA PHE A 63 30.92 -17.69 9.22
C PHE A 63 31.76 -17.73 7.93
N VAL A 64 31.82 -16.63 7.16
CA VAL A 64 32.62 -16.54 5.93
C VAL A 64 34.07 -16.20 6.31
N THR A 65 35.00 -17.08 5.97
CA THR A 65 36.44 -16.86 6.20
C THR A 65 37.19 -16.45 4.94
N HIS A 66 36.68 -16.80 3.75
CA HIS A 66 37.30 -16.48 2.46
C HIS A 66 36.27 -15.92 1.48
N PRO A 67 35.98 -14.60 1.54
CA PRO A 67 35.10 -13.96 0.57
C PRO A 67 35.61 -14.14 -0.86
N GLY A 68 34.79 -14.69 -1.75
CA GLY A 68 35.13 -15.01 -3.13
C GLY A 68 36.24 -16.06 -3.34
N GLY A 69 36.72 -16.70 -2.26
CA GLY A 69 37.85 -17.63 -2.30
C GLY A 69 37.48 -19.09 -2.56
N GLY A 70 36.19 -19.39 -2.64
CA GLY A 70 35.64 -20.73 -2.86
C GLY A 70 35.44 -21.09 -4.35
N PRO A 71 34.95 -22.30 -4.62
CA PRO A 71 34.73 -22.80 -5.97
C PRO A 71 33.80 -21.89 -6.80
N GLY A 72 34.26 -21.50 -8.00
CA GLY A 72 33.48 -20.62 -8.88
C GLY A 72 33.38 -19.17 -8.41
N GLY A 73 34.23 -18.74 -7.46
CA GLY A 73 34.20 -17.39 -6.89
C GLY A 73 33.15 -17.21 -5.79
N SER A 74 32.61 -18.31 -5.25
CA SER A 74 31.75 -18.28 -4.08
C SER A 74 32.53 -17.91 -2.82
N ASP A 75 31.82 -17.59 -1.75
CA ASP A 75 32.43 -17.48 -0.43
C ASP A 75 32.76 -18.86 0.14
N TYR A 76 33.63 -18.89 1.14
CA TYR A 76 33.98 -20.12 1.85
C TYR A 76 34.05 -19.93 3.35
N SER A 77 33.47 -20.89 4.07
CA SER A 77 33.59 -21.09 5.51
C SER A 77 34.57 -22.23 5.76
N GLN A 78 35.87 -21.90 5.81
CA GLN A 78 36.93 -22.87 6.06
C GLN A 78 37.04 -23.19 7.56
N LEU A 79 37.19 -24.46 7.93
CA LEU A 79 37.41 -24.87 9.31
C LEU A 79 38.76 -24.36 9.84
N GLU A 80 38.77 -23.73 11.02
CA GLU A 80 39.98 -23.28 11.75
C GLU A 80 40.77 -24.48 12.34
N ASN A 81 41.32 -25.31 11.45
CA ASN A 81 42.04 -26.53 11.77
C ASN A 81 43.54 -26.41 11.47
N PRO A 82 44.43 -26.87 12.38
CA PRO A 82 44.18 -27.23 13.78
C PRO A 82 43.95 -25.99 14.66
N PRO A 83 43.29 -26.11 15.84
CA PRO A 83 42.92 -27.36 16.51
C PRO A 83 41.47 -27.83 16.28
N ASN A 84 40.62 -27.04 15.61
CA ASN A 84 39.20 -27.38 15.50
C ASN A 84 38.95 -28.53 14.52
N THR A 85 37.95 -29.37 14.79
CA THR A 85 37.59 -30.54 13.94
C THR A 85 36.12 -30.61 13.53
N THR A 86 35.28 -29.73 14.08
CA THR A 86 33.81 -29.76 13.93
C THR A 86 33.38 -28.88 12.78
N LEU A 87 32.91 -29.51 11.70
CA LEU A 87 32.39 -28.78 10.53
C LEU A 87 30.99 -28.19 10.77
N GLY A 88 30.23 -28.71 11.73
CA GLY A 88 28.90 -28.22 12.07
C GLY A 88 28.29 -29.04 13.20
N PHE A 89 27.30 -28.45 13.86
CA PHE A 89 26.59 -29.03 14.98
C PHE A 89 25.24 -29.58 14.53
N GLY A 90 24.82 -30.72 15.08
CA GLY A 90 23.52 -31.30 14.74
C GLY A 90 22.38 -30.39 15.19
N VAL A 91 21.44 -30.13 14.29
CA VAL A 91 20.26 -29.29 14.57
C VAL A 91 18.99 -29.94 13.98
N GLN A 92 19.01 -31.27 13.83
CA GLN A 92 17.99 -32.02 13.10
C GLN A 92 16.73 -32.24 13.93
N VAL A 93 15.55 -32.01 13.33
CA VAL A 93 14.25 -32.45 13.88
C VAL A 93 14.25 -33.96 14.13
N SER A 94 14.74 -34.76 13.17
CA SER A 94 14.70 -36.23 13.26
C SER A 94 15.48 -36.83 14.43
N ALA A 95 16.49 -36.11 14.95
CA ALA A 95 17.31 -36.52 16.09
C ALA A 95 16.97 -35.75 17.37
N ASN A 96 15.96 -34.88 17.33
CA ASN A 96 15.66 -33.89 18.34
C ASN A 96 16.90 -33.12 18.84
N ASN A 97 17.75 -32.68 17.91
CA ASN A 97 18.90 -31.84 18.25
C ASN A 97 18.50 -30.37 18.07
N ARG A 98 18.95 -29.49 18.96
CA ARG A 98 18.66 -28.05 18.90
C ARG A 98 19.93 -27.25 19.16
N LEU A 99 20.03 -26.08 18.56
CA LEU A 99 21.05 -25.09 18.88
C LEU A 99 20.37 -23.88 19.50
N ALA A 100 21.06 -23.22 20.41
CA ALA A 100 20.67 -21.92 20.92
C ALA A 100 21.89 -21.02 21.14
N ASP A 101 21.71 -19.73 20.93
CA ASP A 101 22.73 -18.71 21.21
C ASP A 101 22.02 -17.40 21.58
N ASP A 102 22.72 -16.51 22.28
CA ASP A 102 22.12 -15.29 22.84
C ASP A 102 22.19 -14.08 21.92
N PHE A 103 21.36 -13.09 22.24
CA PHE A 103 21.37 -11.76 21.65
C PHE A 103 20.87 -10.72 22.65
N ASP A 104 21.34 -9.49 22.51
CA ASP A 104 20.96 -8.37 23.37
C ASP A 104 19.98 -7.45 22.67
N VAL A 105 18.83 -7.22 23.30
CA VAL A 105 17.83 -6.24 22.88
C VAL A 105 18.11 -4.90 23.58
N PRO A 106 18.23 -3.78 22.85
CA PRO A 106 18.55 -2.48 23.43
C PRO A 106 17.39 -1.87 24.22
N PRO A 107 17.62 -0.78 24.97
CA PRO A 107 16.59 -0.06 25.72
C PRO A 107 15.35 0.37 24.93
N SER A 108 15.48 0.57 23.61
CA SER A 108 14.35 0.91 22.74
C SER A 108 13.36 -0.23 22.53
N GLY A 109 13.74 -1.46 22.91
CA GLY A 109 13.03 -2.67 22.51
C GLY A 109 13.15 -2.93 21.01
N TRP A 110 12.66 -4.09 20.58
CA TRP A 110 12.55 -4.49 19.19
C TRP A 110 11.20 -5.15 18.91
N ASP A 111 10.60 -4.78 17.78
CA ASP A 111 9.66 -5.63 17.07
C ASP A 111 10.45 -6.45 16.06
N ILE A 112 10.27 -7.77 16.07
CA ILE A 112 11.04 -8.70 15.23
C ILE A 112 10.12 -9.28 14.16
N ASP A 113 10.44 -9.03 12.89
CA ASP A 113 9.70 -9.53 11.73
C ASP A 113 10.17 -10.93 11.33
N SER A 114 11.49 -11.11 11.29
CA SER A 114 12.08 -12.39 10.91
C SER A 114 13.43 -12.66 11.56
N ILE A 115 13.73 -13.96 11.68
CA ILE A 115 15.03 -14.47 12.10
C ILE A 115 15.56 -15.38 11.00
N ILE A 116 16.84 -15.23 10.66
CA ILE A 116 17.52 -16.03 9.65
C ILE A 116 18.53 -16.94 10.35
N VAL A 117 18.35 -18.25 10.16
CA VAL A 117 19.26 -19.28 10.68
C VAL A 117 19.93 -20.03 9.55
N PHE A 118 21.16 -20.49 9.77
CA PHE A 118 21.98 -21.12 8.75
C PHE A 118 22.09 -22.62 8.95
N ALA A 119 22.04 -23.38 7.85
CA ALA A 119 22.27 -24.82 7.89
C ALA A 119 22.79 -25.36 6.56
N TYR A 120 23.45 -26.51 6.60
CA TYR A 120 23.76 -27.28 5.40
C TYR A 120 23.41 -28.76 5.59
N GLN A 121 23.25 -29.49 4.48
CA GLN A 121 23.25 -30.95 4.48
C GLN A 121 24.42 -31.46 3.64
N THR A 122 25.18 -32.43 4.17
CA THR A 122 26.34 -32.95 3.43
C THR A 122 25.85 -33.76 2.22
N GLY A 123 26.37 -33.43 1.05
CA GLY A 123 26.00 -34.02 -0.23
C GLY A 123 24.88 -33.27 -0.98
N SER A 124 24.37 -32.16 -0.44
CA SER A 124 23.37 -31.34 -1.16
C SER A 124 24.00 -30.46 -2.25
N THR A 125 23.15 -29.93 -3.11
CA THR A 125 23.47 -28.90 -4.11
C THR A 125 23.06 -27.51 -3.61
N THR A 126 23.31 -26.45 -4.38
CA THR A 126 22.89 -25.09 -4.04
C THR A 126 21.37 -24.89 -4.06
N THR A 127 20.59 -25.81 -4.62
CA THR A 127 19.15 -25.88 -4.34
C THR A 127 18.92 -26.43 -2.93
N SER A 128 18.21 -25.66 -2.09
CA SER A 128 17.99 -26.02 -0.70
C SER A 128 17.23 -27.34 -0.55
N THR A 129 17.69 -28.16 0.39
CA THR A 129 17.05 -29.40 0.83
C THR A 129 16.36 -29.26 2.19
N ILE A 130 16.41 -28.06 2.78
CA ILE A 130 15.77 -27.73 4.06
C ILE A 130 14.26 -27.60 3.86
N THR A 131 13.49 -28.17 4.79
CA THR A 131 12.03 -28.26 4.65
C THR A 131 11.25 -27.59 5.77
N ALA A 132 11.86 -27.39 6.94
CA ALA A 132 11.21 -26.72 8.06
C ALA A 132 12.22 -26.13 9.04
N VAL A 133 11.81 -25.09 9.76
CA VAL A 133 12.47 -24.58 10.96
C VAL A 133 11.41 -24.38 12.03
N ASN A 134 11.63 -24.93 13.23
CA ASN A 134 10.88 -24.55 14.42
C ASN A 134 11.81 -23.83 15.40
N MET A 135 11.28 -22.89 16.17
CA MET A 135 12.07 -21.94 16.96
C MET A 135 11.35 -21.54 18.25
N ARG A 136 12.13 -21.23 19.27
CA ARG A 136 11.68 -20.58 20.50
C ARG A 136 12.61 -19.44 20.89
N ILE A 137 12.06 -18.45 21.56
CA ILE A 137 12.84 -17.42 22.25
C ILE A 137 12.75 -17.67 23.75
N TRP A 138 13.89 -17.69 24.42
CA TRP A 138 14.00 -17.82 25.86
C TRP A 138 14.42 -16.52 26.51
N ASP A 139 13.82 -16.22 27.66
CA ASP A 139 14.38 -15.33 28.67
C ASP A 139 15.28 -16.17 29.59
N GLY A 140 16.59 -16.01 29.44
CA GLY A 140 17.63 -16.82 30.09
C GLY A 140 18.13 -18.01 29.25
N GLU A 141 19.33 -18.48 29.58
CA GLU A 141 20.01 -19.58 28.87
C GLU A 141 19.23 -20.90 28.99
N PRO A 142 18.90 -21.57 27.87
CA PRO A 142 18.21 -22.85 27.88
C PRO A 142 18.93 -23.90 28.75
N GLY A 143 18.17 -24.57 29.62
CA GLY A 143 18.70 -25.58 30.53
C GLY A 143 19.21 -25.05 31.88
N THR A 144 19.21 -23.73 32.10
CA THR A 144 19.51 -23.13 33.40
C THR A 144 18.26 -22.92 34.26
N ALA A 145 18.45 -22.82 35.58
CA ALA A 145 17.34 -22.60 36.51
C ALA A 145 16.77 -21.18 36.35
N GLY A 146 15.47 -21.08 36.06
CA GLY A 146 14.79 -19.80 35.87
C GLY A 146 14.63 -19.37 34.43
N ALA A 147 15.29 -20.04 33.48
CA ALA A 147 15.08 -19.78 32.05
C ALA A 147 13.67 -20.19 31.62
N THR A 148 13.01 -19.35 30.83
CA THR A 148 11.64 -19.59 30.37
C THR A 148 11.49 -19.31 28.88
N VAL A 149 10.68 -20.13 28.20
CA VAL A 149 10.26 -19.85 26.82
C VAL A 149 9.20 -18.76 26.86
N ILE A 150 9.45 -17.66 26.14
CA ILE A 150 8.54 -16.50 26.07
C ILE A 150 7.85 -16.37 24.72
N TRP A 151 8.36 -17.07 23.69
CA TRP A 151 7.75 -17.10 22.36
C TRP A 151 8.13 -18.38 21.59
N GLY A 152 7.25 -18.82 20.68
CA GLY A 152 7.49 -19.96 19.80
C GLY A 152 7.25 -21.33 20.44
N ASP A 153 7.48 -22.39 19.67
CA ASP A 153 7.30 -23.77 20.10
C ASP A 153 8.20 -24.75 19.33
N GLU A 154 8.19 -26.03 19.72
CA GLU A 154 9.09 -27.06 19.17
C GLU A 154 8.56 -27.74 17.88
N THR A 155 7.40 -27.33 17.38
CA THR A 155 6.65 -28.09 16.37
C THR A 155 6.21 -27.28 15.16
N THR A 156 5.90 -26.01 15.34
CA THR A 156 5.40 -25.13 14.28
C THR A 156 6.54 -24.80 13.32
N ASN A 157 6.36 -25.14 12.04
CA ASN A 157 7.26 -24.66 11.00
C ASN A 157 6.99 -23.17 10.74
N ILE A 158 7.99 -22.33 11.00
CA ILE A 158 7.93 -20.89 10.78
C ILE A 158 8.81 -20.44 9.60
N MET A 159 9.44 -21.37 8.89
CA MET A 159 10.26 -21.06 7.72
C MET A 159 9.40 -20.56 6.56
N THR A 160 9.70 -19.37 6.06
CA THR A 160 9.03 -18.74 4.92
C THR A 160 9.82 -18.90 3.62
N ASP A 161 11.15 -18.99 3.70
CA ASP A 161 12.01 -19.16 2.53
C ASP A 161 13.34 -19.86 2.90
N THR A 162 13.98 -20.50 1.91
CA THR A 162 15.30 -21.11 2.05
C THR A 162 16.09 -21.07 0.75
N TYR A 163 17.32 -20.55 0.82
CA TYR A 163 18.15 -20.33 -0.37
C TYR A 163 19.65 -20.38 -0.04
N TRP A 164 20.46 -20.64 -1.07
CA TRP A 164 21.92 -20.72 -0.92
C TRP A 164 22.52 -19.38 -0.52
N SER A 165 23.40 -19.40 0.49
CA SER A 165 24.02 -18.21 1.07
C SER A 165 25.22 -17.68 0.28
N ASN A 166 25.47 -18.17 -0.94
CA ASN A 166 26.73 -18.00 -1.67
C ASN A 166 27.98 -18.59 -0.99
N CYS A 167 27.84 -19.40 0.07
CA CYS A 167 28.98 -19.93 0.83
C CYS A 167 28.95 -21.46 0.94
N TYR A 168 30.12 -22.09 0.85
CA TYR A 168 30.32 -23.52 1.15
C TYR A 168 31.06 -23.70 2.47
N ARG A 169 30.80 -24.83 3.15
CA ARG A 169 31.49 -25.25 4.38
C ARG A 169 32.48 -26.39 4.11
N GLY A 170 33.72 -26.26 4.59
CA GLY A 170 34.67 -27.39 4.51
C GLY A 170 36.04 -27.11 5.11
N SER A 171 36.94 -28.08 5.00
CA SER A 171 38.33 -27.95 5.50
C SER A 171 39.32 -27.55 4.39
N ASP A 172 39.04 -27.93 3.15
CA ASP A 172 39.74 -27.46 1.95
C ASP A 172 38.86 -26.44 1.23
N LEU A 173 39.44 -25.46 0.53
CA LEU A 173 38.69 -24.41 -0.20
C LEU A 173 38.05 -24.91 -1.52
N MET A 174 37.90 -26.23 -1.69
CA MET A 174 37.50 -26.84 -2.96
C MET A 174 36.18 -27.62 -2.86
N ALA A 175 35.79 -28.06 -1.66
CA ALA A 175 34.58 -28.85 -1.46
C ALA A 175 33.31 -28.03 -1.71
N THR A 176 32.43 -28.56 -2.57
CA THR A 176 31.12 -27.97 -2.90
C THR A 176 29.95 -28.75 -2.30
N ASN A 177 30.22 -29.80 -1.51
CA ASN A 177 29.20 -30.73 -1.03
C ASN A 177 28.50 -30.28 0.26
N ARG A 178 28.74 -29.06 0.74
CA ARG A 178 28.08 -28.47 1.91
C ARG A 178 27.74 -27.00 1.65
N PRO A 179 26.84 -26.72 0.70
CA PRO A 179 26.34 -25.36 0.51
C PRO A 179 25.55 -24.95 1.75
N ILE A 180 25.90 -23.80 2.33
CA ILE A 180 25.18 -23.23 3.46
C ILE A 180 23.91 -22.56 2.93
N MET A 181 22.78 -22.91 3.51
CA MET A 181 21.47 -22.34 3.23
C MET A 181 21.15 -21.29 4.28
N ARG A 182 20.60 -20.16 3.85
CA ARG A 182 19.90 -19.18 4.68
C ARG A 182 18.45 -19.62 4.77
N ASN A 183 17.90 -19.71 5.98
CA ASN A 183 16.52 -20.11 6.21
C ASN A 183 15.81 -18.98 6.92
N ALA A 184 14.96 -18.25 6.19
CA ALA A 184 14.21 -17.12 6.71
C ALA A 184 12.97 -17.63 7.46
N CYS A 185 12.77 -17.15 8.69
CA CYS A 185 11.70 -17.57 9.57
C CYS A 185 10.87 -16.36 9.99
N THR A 186 9.53 -16.43 9.87
CA THR A 186 8.65 -15.37 10.38
C THR A 186 8.49 -15.46 11.89
N THR A 187 8.49 -14.31 12.56
CA THR A 187 8.31 -14.20 14.02
C THR A 187 7.08 -13.39 14.37
N THR A 188 5.95 -13.70 13.72
CA THR A 188 4.69 -12.98 13.91
C THR A 188 4.36 -12.75 15.39
N GLY A 189 4.22 -11.48 15.78
CA GLY A 189 3.86 -11.07 17.14
C GLY A 189 5.00 -11.12 18.17
N LEU A 190 6.25 -11.29 17.74
CA LEU A 190 7.42 -11.23 18.63
C LEU A 190 7.85 -9.77 18.83
N SER A 191 7.65 -9.27 20.04
CA SER A 191 8.17 -7.99 20.52
C SER A 191 8.92 -8.21 21.83
N LEU A 192 10.12 -7.65 21.95
CA LEU A 192 10.99 -7.81 23.11
C LEU A 192 11.35 -6.45 23.68
N SER A 193 11.28 -6.32 25.00
CA SER A 193 11.89 -5.20 25.74
C SER A 193 13.38 -5.43 25.92
N GLU A 194 14.10 -4.40 26.40
CA GLU A 194 15.51 -4.51 26.80
C GLU A 194 15.80 -5.78 27.59
N GLY A 195 16.87 -6.50 27.23
CA GLY A 195 17.29 -7.71 27.90
C GLY A 195 18.14 -8.62 27.02
N THR A 196 18.68 -9.68 27.61
CA THR A 196 19.41 -10.74 26.91
C THR A 196 18.50 -11.94 26.75
N TYR A 197 18.29 -12.38 25.52
CA TYR A 197 17.43 -13.52 25.19
C TYR A 197 18.22 -14.56 24.41
N TRP A 198 17.69 -15.77 24.32
CA TRP A 198 18.29 -16.85 23.56
C TRP A 198 17.36 -17.30 22.44
N ALA A 199 17.85 -17.29 21.20
CA ALA A 199 17.16 -17.90 20.09
C ALA A 199 17.51 -19.39 20.08
N ASP A 200 16.52 -20.27 20.18
CA ASP A 200 16.68 -21.71 20.01
C ASP A 200 16.01 -22.15 18.73
N TRP A 201 16.67 -23.01 17.94
CA TRP A 201 16.09 -23.52 16.71
C TRP A 201 16.42 -24.98 16.43
N GLN A 202 15.57 -25.56 15.60
CA GLN A 202 15.70 -26.89 15.05
C GLN A 202 15.24 -26.89 13.59
N ILE A 203 15.90 -27.67 12.75
CA ILE A 203 15.77 -27.62 11.30
C ILE A 203 15.53 -29.03 10.76
N ASP A 204 14.59 -29.16 9.83
CA ASP A 204 14.31 -30.40 9.09
C ASP A 204 14.80 -30.32 7.65
N GLY A 205 15.08 -31.46 7.03
CA GLY A 205 15.51 -31.48 5.64
C GLY A 205 15.56 -32.88 5.05
N THR A 206 15.61 -32.95 3.71
CA THR A 206 15.51 -34.21 2.95
C THR A 206 16.84 -34.94 2.75
N GLY A 207 17.98 -34.30 3.04
CA GLY A 207 19.30 -34.89 2.90
C GLY A 207 19.62 -35.96 3.95
N SER A 208 20.51 -36.90 3.60
CA SER A 208 20.88 -38.03 4.46
C SER A 208 21.89 -37.70 5.56
N SER A 209 22.45 -36.49 5.58
CA SER A 209 23.41 -36.02 6.57
C SER A 209 23.15 -34.57 6.91
N GLY A 210 22.71 -34.32 8.15
CA GLY A 210 22.25 -33.01 8.61
C GLY A 210 20.72 -32.97 8.70
N PRO A 211 20.12 -31.77 8.87
CA PRO A 211 20.76 -30.45 8.84
C PRO A 211 21.85 -30.23 9.90
N TRP A 212 22.92 -29.54 9.53
CA TRP A 212 24.03 -29.13 10.40
C TRP A 212 24.08 -27.62 10.49
N GLY A 213 24.10 -27.07 11.70
CA GLY A 213 24.37 -25.65 11.95
C GLY A 213 25.87 -25.37 11.84
N PRO A 214 26.34 -24.50 10.92
CA PRO A 214 27.73 -24.10 10.87
C PRO A 214 28.05 -23.19 12.06
N PRO A 215 29.23 -23.30 12.70
CA PRO A 215 29.64 -22.36 13.73
C PRO A 215 30.03 -21.00 13.13
N ILE A 216 29.98 -19.96 13.96
CA ILE A 216 30.73 -18.72 13.72
C ILE A 216 32.18 -19.10 13.52
N THR A 217 32.78 -18.57 12.46
CA THR A 217 34.15 -18.90 12.08
C THR A 217 34.88 -17.64 11.71
N ILE A 218 35.88 -17.29 12.53
CA ILE A 218 36.71 -16.09 12.38
C ILE A 218 38.16 -16.56 12.26
N PRO A 219 38.89 -16.20 11.18
CA PRO A 219 40.28 -16.62 11.02
C PRO A 219 41.16 -16.27 12.21
N GLY A 220 41.79 -17.28 12.81
CA GLY A 220 42.66 -17.15 13.98
C GLY A 220 41.94 -17.14 15.34
N GLN A 221 40.63 -17.35 15.38
CA GLN A 221 39.85 -17.44 16.62
C GLN A 221 39.21 -18.83 16.75
N TYR A 222 39.53 -19.53 17.83
CA TYR A 222 39.11 -20.93 18.02
C TYR A 222 37.90 -21.11 18.95
N GLU A 223 37.65 -20.15 19.85
CA GLU A 223 36.45 -20.03 20.69
C GLU A 223 35.67 -18.82 20.20
N THR A 224 34.47 -19.05 19.67
CA THR A 224 33.73 -18.04 18.88
C THR A 224 32.43 -17.56 19.53
N GLY A 225 32.07 -18.11 20.67
CA GLY A 225 30.86 -17.73 21.40
C GLY A 225 30.48 -18.76 22.46
N ASN A 226 29.26 -18.63 22.95
CA ASN A 226 28.71 -19.34 24.09
C ASN A 226 27.45 -20.16 23.74
N ALA A 227 27.27 -20.50 22.46
CA ALA A 227 26.12 -21.29 22.03
C ALA A 227 26.03 -22.61 22.81
N VAL A 228 24.80 -23.04 23.05
CA VAL A 228 24.48 -24.33 23.67
C VAL A 228 23.76 -25.23 22.68
N GLN A 229 23.96 -26.54 22.84
CA GLN A 229 23.32 -27.56 22.05
C GLN A 229 22.54 -28.51 22.94
N TYR A 230 21.26 -28.72 22.61
CA TYR A 230 20.50 -29.84 23.11
C TYR A 230 20.70 -31.03 22.19
N THR A 231 21.01 -32.19 22.75
CA THR A 231 20.96 -33.45 22.01
C THR A 231 20.06 -34.45 22.72
N SER A 232 19.27 -35.20 21.97
CA SER A 232 18.46 -36.28 22.55
C SER A 232 19.30 -37.33 23.26
N SER A 233 20.55 -37.53 22.83
CA SER A 233 21.50 -38.45 23.48
C SER A 233 21.93 -38.00 24.88
N SER A 234 22.13 -36.68 25.10
CA SER A 234 22.47 -36.14 26.41
C SER A 234 21.22 -35.88 27.26
N GLY A 235 20.07 -35.65 26.62
CA GLY A 235 18.83 -35.21 27.27
C GLY A 235 18.95 -33.83 27.92
N ASN A 236 20.01 -33.08 27.64
CA ASN A 236 20.38 -31.83 28.31
C ASN A 236 20.99 -30.83 27.32
N TRP A 237 20.81 -29.54 27.60
CA TRP A 237 21.60 -28.46 27.00
C TRP A 237 23.02 -28.51 27.54
N ASN A 238 24.01 -28.47 26.64
CA ASN A 238 25.42 -28.41 26.98
C ASN A 238 26.12 -27.37 26.07
N PRO A 239 27.28 -26.84 26.48
CA PRO A 239 28.12 -26.03 25.60
C PRO A 239 28.32 -26.66 24.22
N ALA A 240 28.10 -25.90 23.13
CA ALA A 240 28.37 -26.33 21.77
C ALA A 240 29.89 -26.32 21.50
N GLN A 241 30.57 -27.36 22.00
CA GLN A 241 32.02 -27.47 21.94
C GLN A 241 32.51 -28.10 20.64
N ASP A 242 33.59 -27.55 20.09
CA ASP A 242 34.34 -28.22 19.04
C ASP A 242 34.96 -29.53 19.58
N GLY A 243 34.74 -30.65 18.91
CA GLY A 243 35.22 -31.97 19.36
C GLY A 243 36.74 -32.17 19.34
N GLY A 244 37.49 -31.31 18.65
CA GLY A 244 38.95 -31.38 18.57
C GLY A 244 39.63 -30.53 19.64
N SER A 245 39.21 -29.28 19.75
CA SER A 245 39.81 -28.31 20.67
C SER A 245 39.14 -28.22 22.03
N GLY A 246 37.85 -28.59 22.12
CA GLY A 246 37.01 -28.39 23.30
C GLY A 246 36.53 -26.95 23.48
N PHE A 247 36.89 -26.02 22.59
CA PHE A 247 36.44 -24.63 22.66
C PHE A 247 34.97 -24.52 22.29
N GLN A 248 34.23 -23.71 23.04
CA GLN A 248 32.84 -23.42 22.75
C GLN A 248 32.72 -22.53 21.51
N GLN A 249 31.70 -22.78 20.71
CA GLN A 249 31.45 -22.06 19.47
C GLN A 249 30.20 -21.19 19.61
N GLY A 250 30.19 -20.07 18.90
CA GLY A 250 28.96 -19.31 18.64
C GLY A 250 28.28 -19.81 17.37
N MET A 251 26.99 -19.50 17.21
CA MET A 251 26.20 -19.84 16.03
C MET A 251 25.75 -18.58 15.29
N PRO A 252 25.94 -18.50 13.98
CA PRO A 252 25.48 -17.37 13.21
C PRO A 252 23.96 -17.41 13.11
N PHE A 253 23.33 -16.27 13.31
CA PHE A 253 21.94 -15.99 12.97
C PHE A 253 21.78 -14.48 12.85
N GLU A 254 20.72 -14.06 12.17
CA GLU A 254 20.40 -12.64 12.01
C GLU A 254 18.97 -12.39 12.48
N ILE A 255 18.75 -11.26 13.14
CA ILE A 255 17.43 -10.77 13.54
C ILE A 255 17.12 -9.55 12.70
N TRP A 256 15.96 -9.55 12.06
CA TRP A 256 15.50 -8.48 11.19
C TRP A 256 14.22 -7.87 11.77
N GLY A 257 14.22 -6.55 11.82
CA GLY A 257 13.05 -5.77 12.22
C GLY A 257 12.07 -5.63 11.06
N PRO A 258 10.86 -5.09 11.31
CA PRO A 258 10.01 -4.65 10.23
C PRO A 258 10.74 -3.62 9.36
N PRO A 259 10.33 -3.44 8.10
CA PRO A 259 10.77 -2.27 7.33
C PRO A 259 10.40 -1.00 8.12
N PRO A 260 11.19 0.08 8.00
CA PRO A 260 10.82 1.35 8.63
C PRO A 260 9.44 1.79 8.11
N PRO A 261 8.61 2.43 8.95
CA PRO A 261 7.33 2.95 8.51
C PRO A 261 7.49 3.83 7.27
N ALA A 262 6.68 3.59 6.24
CA ALA A 262 6.73 4.26 4.95
C ALA A 262 5.33 4.70 4.50
N PRO A 263 5.20 5.88 3.90
CA PRO A 263 3.92 6.30 3.31
C PRO A 263 3.65 5.52 2.02
N GLN A 264 2.37 5.34 1.70
CA GLN A 264 1.94 4.73 0.44
C GLN A 264 0.84 5.59 -0.17
N ILE A 265 1.12 6.26 -1.29
CA ILE A 265 0.16 7.13 -1.96
C ILE A 265 -0.87 6.32 -2.75
N ASP A 266 -2.13 6.74 -2.66
CA ASP A 266 -3.21 6.34 -3.57
C ASP A 266 -4.07 7.58 -3.87
N TRP A 267 -4.79 7.61 -4.99
CA TRP A 267 -5.54 8.80 -5.41
C TRP A 267 -6.77 8.48 -6.26
N ASN A 268 -7.77 9.37 -6.21
CA ASN A 268 -8.97 9.25 -7.02
C ASN A 268 -9.63 10.62 -7.27
N PRO A 269 -10.10 10.92 -8.51
CA PRO A 269 -10.12 10.05 -9.69
C PRO A 269 -8.75 9.86 -10.35
N LEU A 270 -8.64 8.84 -11.21
CA LEU A 270 -7.41 8.57 -11.98
C LEU A 270 -7.23 9.50 -13.19
N GLU A 271 -8.31 10.13 -13.65
CA GLU A 271 -8.32 11.13 -14.72
C GLU A 271 -9.49 12.11 -14.53
N PHE A 272 -9.38 13.28 -15.14
CA PHE A 272 -10.47 14.24 -15.26
C PHE A 272 -10.86 14.46 -16.72
N ILE A 273 -12.17 14.47 -16.99
CA ILE A 273 -12.74 14.82 -18.28
C ILE A 273 -13.92 15.75 -18.04
N VAL A 274 -13.72 17.04 -18.32
CA VAL A 274 -14.69 18.11 -18.06
C VAL A 274 -15.06 18.81 -19.36
N ALA A 275 -16.34 19.12 -19.55
CA ALA A 275 -16.81 19.97 -20.64
C ALA A 275 -17.44 21.25 -20.08
N LEU A 276 -16.96 22.41 -20.51
CA LEU A 276 -17.45 23.73 -20.07
C LEU A 276 -17.88 24.60 -21.24
N GLN A 277 -18.89 25.45 -21.04
CA GLN A 277 -19.13 26.54 -21.96
C GLN A 277 -18.00 27.57 -21.84
N ILE A 278 -17.87 28.45 -22.83
CA ILE A 278 -16.92 29.56 -22.77
C ILE A 278 -17.19 30.46 -21.55
N ASP A 279 -16.12 30.93 -20.90
CA ASP A 279 -16.17 31.82 -19.73
C ASP A 279 -16.85 31.23 -18.48
N GLU A 280 -16.74 29.91 -18.28
CA GLU A 280 -17.19 29.19 -17.10
C GLU A 280 -16.04 28.70 -16.22
N THR A 281 -16.38 28.35 -14.99
CA THR A 281 -15.46 27.71 -14.04
C THR A 281 -16.17 26.55 -13.36
N TYR A 282 -15.47 25.43 -13.20
CA TYR A 282 -15.95 24.23 -12.53
C TYR A 282 -14.87 23.69 -11.60
N VAL A 283 -15.29 23.15 -10.46
CA VAL A 283 -14.40 22.56 -9.47
C VAL A 283 -14.78 21.10 -9.29
N GLU A 284 -13.79 20.22 -9.43
CA GLU A 284 -13.90 18.80 -9.13
C GLU A 284 -12.91 18.41 -8.02
N ILE A 285 -13.16 17.31 -7.33
CA ILE A 285 -12.36 16.90 -6.17
C ILE A 285 -11.40 15.78 -6.58
N LEU A 286 -10.11 15.99 -6.32
CA LEU A 286 -9.09 14.95 -6.28
C LEU A 286 -8.82 14.58 -4.82
N THR A 287 -9.01 13.32 -4.45
CA THR A 287 -8.65 12.83 -3.11
C THR A 287 -7.32 12.10 -3.18
N ILE A 288 -6.38 12.46 -2.29
CA ILE A 288 -5.14 11.71 -2.03
C ILE A 288 -5.32 10.93 -0.73
N TYR A 289 -4.96 9.66 -0.75
CA TYR A 289 -4.98 8.75 0.38
C TYR A 289 -3.55 8.37 0.77
N ASN A 290 -3.32 8.17 2.06
CA ASN A 290 -2.11 7.52 2.55
C ASN A 290 -2.48 6.15 3.12
N LEU A 291 -2.15 5.10 2.39
CA LEU A 291 -2.38 3.70 2.78
C LEU A 291 -1.19 3.11 3.55
N GLY A 292 -0.14 3.89 3.78
CA GLY A 292 1.06 3.50 4.50
C GLY A 292 0.97 3.71 6.01
N ASP A 293 2.08 3.49 6.68
CA ASP A 293 2.24 3.57 8.14
C ASP A 293 3.16 4.72 8.61
N ALA A 294 3.62 5.58 7.69
CA ALA A 294 4.24 6.88 7.97
C ALA A 294 3.51 8.04 7.27
N ASP A 295 3.76 9.28 7.70
CA ASP A 295 3.17 10.49 7.11
C ASP A 295 3.57 10.65 5.63
N LEU A 296 2.57 10.87 4.77
CA LEU A 296 2.74 11.14 3.34
C LEU A 296 2.80 12.66 3.12
N ASP A 297 3.98 13.17 2.82
CA ASP A 297 4.18 14.56 2.38
C ASP A 297 4.09 14.62 0.85
N PHE A 298 3.27 15.50 0.31
CA PHE A 298 3.11 15.67 -1.13
C PHE A 298 3.11 17.14 -1.57
N ASN A 299 3.41 17.36 -2.84
CA ASN A 299 3.18 18.60 -3.56
C ASN A 299 2.63 18.34 -4.95
N THR A 300 1.95 19.33 -5.51
CA THR A 300 1.33 19.25 -6.84
C THR A 300 1.98 20.24 -7.79
N ASP A 301 2.18 19.84 -9.04
CA ASP A 301 2.52 20.71 -10.16
C ASP A 301 1.61 20.39 -11.36
N ILE A 302 1.56 21.27 -12.36
CA ILE A 302 0.76 21.05 -13.57
C ILE A 302 1.64 21.18 -14.80
N VAL A 303 1.68 20.11 -15.61
CA VAL A 303 2.35 20.10 -16.90
C VAL A 303 1.32 20.30 -17.99
N TYR A 304 1.42 21.42 -18.68
CA TYR A 304 0.58 21.73 -19.83
C TYR A 304 1.22 21.19 -21.11
N THR A 305 0.43 20.53 -21.96
CA THR A 305 0.90 20.17 -23.31
C THR A 305 0.99 21.40 -24.22
N ASP A 306 0.10 22.39 -24.02
CA ASP A 306 0.07 23.67 -24.71
C ASP A 306 -0.43 24.80 -23.78
N ALA A 307 -0.05 26.05 -24.04
CA ALA A 307 -0.69 27.21 -23.40
C ALA A 307 -2.14 27.34 -23.93
N PRO A 308 -3.14 27.68 -23.08
CA PRO A 308 -3.06 28.50 -21.85
C PRO A 308 -3.28 27.76 -20.50
N MET A 309 -3.09 28.47 -19.36
CA MET A 309 -3.25 27.93 -17.99
C MET A 309 -4.72 27.87 -17.54
N TRP A 310 -5.44 26.83 -17.95
CA TRP A 310 -6.87 26.65 -17.67
C TRP A 310 -7.18 25.79 -16.43
N LEU A 311 -6.15 25.24 -15.78
CA LEU A 311 -6.27 24.29 -14.67
C LEU A 311 -5.54 24.82 -13.41
N SER A 312 -6.12 24.64 -12.24
CA SER A 312 -5.42 24.86 -10.97
C SER A 312 -5.80 23.83 -9.92
N VAL A 313 -4.91 23.57 -8.97
CA VAL A 313 -5.12 22.62 -7.87
C VAL A 313 -4.87 23.35 -6.55
N THR A 314 -5.71 23.12 -5.54
CA THR A 314 -5.53 23.69 -4.20
C THR A 314 -6.00 22.72 -3.11
N PRO A 315 -5.23 22.51 -2.02
CA PRO A 315 -3.87 23.02 -1.78
C PRO A 315 -2.82 22.43 -2.73
N THR A 316 -1.70 23.12 -2.93
CA THR A 316 -0.60 22.63 -3.79
C THR A 316 0.42 21.77 -3.05
N SER A 317 0.25 21.57 -1.74
CA SER A 317 1.05 20.67 -0.93
C SER A 317 0.32 20.32 0.36
N GLY A 318 0.71 19.24 1.01
CA GLY A 318 0.15 18.83 2.29
C GLY A 318 0.86 17.62 2.89
N THR A 319 0.41 17.25 4.08
CA THR A 319 0.84 16.03 4.80
C THR A 319 -0.43 15.24 5.12
N VAL A 320 -0.42 13.94 4.84
CA VAL A 320 -1.53 13.01 5.10
C VAL A 320 -1.04 11.94 6.07
N ALA A 321 -1.67 11.86 7.24
CA ALA A 321 -1.31 10.86 8.25
C ALA A 321 -1.60 9.42 7.75
N PRO A 322 -0.97 8.38 8.35
CA PRO A 322 -1.27 6.99 8.04
C PRO A 322 -2.76 6.67 8.07
N ASN A 323 -3.24 5.97 7.05
CA ASN A 323 -4.65 5.58 6.86
C ASN A 323 -5.64 6.76 6.80
N ASP A 324 -5.17 7.95 6.44
CA ASP A 324 -6.00 9.15 6.26
C ASP A 324 -6.05 9.60 4.79
N SER A 325 -6.81 10.66 4.51
CA SER A 325 -6.95 11.25 3.19
C SER A 325 -7.06 12.77 3.23
N ILE A 326 -6.74 13.41 2.11
CA ILE A 326 -6.95 14.85 1.89
C ILE A 326 -7.65 15.09 0.56
N LYS A 327 -8.53 16.08 0.53
CA LYS A 327 -9.23 16.53 -0.68
C LYS A 327 -8.54 17.77 -1.25
N LEU A 328 -8.33 17.75 -2.55
CA LEU A 328 -7.83 18.86 -3.36
C LEU A 328 -8.93 19.34 -4.29
N ASP A 329 -9.13 20.65 -4.34
CA ASP A 329 -10.00 21.30 -5.31
C ASP A 329 -9.24 21.47 -6.63
N VAL A 330 -9.69 20.79 -7.68
CA VAL A 330 -9.19 20.89 -9.05
C VAL A 330 -10.12 21.81 -9.82
N THR A 331 -9.65 23.01 -10.15
CA THR A 331 -10.45 24.07 -10.80
C THR A 331 -10.15 24.14 -12.29
N PHE A 332 -11.18 23.95 -13.10
CA PHE A 332 -11.20 24.10 -14.54
C PHE A 332 -11.77 25.48 -14.89
N ASN A 333 -11.07 26.27 -15.70
CA ASN A 333 -11.47 27.62 -16.08
C ASN A 333 -11.37 27.82 -17.59
N SER A 334 -12.51 28.00 -18.26
CA SER A 334 -12.60 28.22 -19.70
C SER A 334 -12.59 29.70 -20.12
N ALA A 335 -12.34 30.62 -19.18
CA ALA A 335 -12.35 32.06 -19.45
C ALA A 335 -11.32 32.47 -20.51
N GLY A 336 -11.81 33.10 -21.58
CA GLY A 336 -10.98 33.55 -22.71
C GLY A 336 -10.44 32.42 -23.59
N LEU A 337 -10.87 31.17 -23.39
CA LEU A 337 -10.47 30.04 -24.21
C LEU A 337 -11.36 29.92 -25.46
N PRO A 338 -10.78 29.75 -26.66
CA PRO A 338 -11.51 29.30 -27.83
C PRO A 338 -12.20 27.94 -27.61
N ASN A 339 -13.18 27.63 -28.46
CA ASN A 339 -13.75 26.30 -28.55
C ASN A 339 -12.69 25.29 -29.03
N ASP A 340 -12.18 24.48 -28.13
CA ASP A 340 -11.20 23.43 -28.41
C ASP A 340 -11.14 22.44 -27.24
N THR A 341 -10.36 21.37 -27.43
CA THR A 341 -9.99 20.44 -26.37
C THR A 341 -8.61 20.81 -25.83
N TYR A 342 -8.49 20.90 -24.51
CA TYR A 342 -7.25 21.21 -23.81
C TYR A 342 -6.84 20.05 -22.90
N THR A 343 -5.56 19.74 -22.85
CA THR A 343 -5.00 18.64 -22.03
C THR A 343 -3.86 19.13 -21.15
N ALA A 344 -3.78 18.59 -19.95
CA ALA A 344 -2.71 18.83 -18.98
C ALA A 344 -2.59 17.62 -18.05
N ASP A 345 -1.42 17.44 -17.45
CA ASP A 345 -1.18 16.42 -16.43
C ASP A 345 -0.96 17.11 -15.08
N ILE A 346 -1.72 16.69 -14.06
CA ILE A 346 -1.46 17.06 -12.67
C ILE A 346 -0.40 16.09 -12.16
N LEU A 347 0.78 16.61 -11.85
CA LEU A 347 1.84 15.84 -11.20
C LEU A 347 1.67 15.94 -9.69
N ILE A 348 1.67 14.81 -8.99
CA ILE A 348 1.71 14.77 -7.53
C ILE A 348 3.01 14.08 -7.16
N ALA A 349 3.97 14.83 -6.65
CA ALA A 349 5.20 14.27 -6.10
C ALA A 349 5.06 14.09 -4.59
N SER A 350 5.60 12.99 -4.07
CA SER A 350 5.47 12.61 -2.67
C SER A 350 6.72 11.92 -2.11
N ASN A 351 6.74 11.71 -0.80
CA ASN A 351 7.75 10.92 -0.10
C ASN A 351 7.46 9.41 -0.07
N ASP A 352 6.49 8.91 -0.86
CA ASP A 352 6.31 7.47 -1.09
C ASP A 352 7.58 6.90 -1.78
N PRO A 353 8.32 5.96 -1.14
CA PRO A 353 9.56 5.43 -1.70
C PRO A 353 9.36 4.55 -2.93
N VAL A 354 8.15 4.01 -3.14
CA VAL A 354 7.78 3.14 -4.26
C VAL A 354 7.20 3.98 -5.40
N THR A 355 6.31 4.93 -5.07
CA THR A 355 5.58 5.75 -6.05
C THR A 355 5.82 7.25 -5.80
N PRO A 356 7.05 7.75 -6.01
CA PRO A 356 7.42 9.12 -5.63
C PRO A 356 6.77 10.20 -6.48
N VAL A 357 6.27 9.88 -7.67
CA VAL A 357 5.54 10.81 -8.54
C VAL A 357 4.39 10.05 -9.23
N VAL A 358 3.21 10.66 -9.23
CA VAL A 358 2.03 10.17 -9.94
C VAL A 358 1.50 11.24 -10.88
N GLU A 359 0.92 10.81 -12.00
CA GLU A 359 0.39 11.68 -13.05
C GLU A 359 -1.13 11.45 -13.15
N VAL A 360 -1.92 12.52 -13.02
CA VAL A 360 -3.38 12.50 -13.18
C VAL A 360 -3.73 13.32 -14.43
N PRO A 361 -4.06 12.67 -15.56
CA PRO A 361 -4.43 13.37 -16.78
C PRO A 361 -5.72 14.16 -16.60
N ALA A 362 -5.76 15.37 -17.16
CA ALA A 362 -6.92 16.24 -17.16
C ALA A 362 -7.23 16.72 -18.59
N THR A 363 -8.48 16.57 -19.00
CA THR A 363 -9.01 17.03 -20.28
C THR A 363 -10.14 18.04 -20.06
N LEU A 364 -10.07 19.18 -20.74
CA LEU A 364 -11.12 20.20 -20.78
C LEU A 364 -11.61 20.38 -22.23
N ASP A 365 -12.87 20.07 -22.49
CA ASP A 365 -13.56 20.44 -23.72
C ASP A 365 -14.28 21.78 -23.56
N VAL A 366 -13.81 22.82 -24.26
CA VAL A 366 -14.49 24.11 -24.32
C VAL A 366 -15.45 24.11 -25.51
N ILE A 367 -16.75 24.26 -25.22
CA ILE A 367 -17.81 24.19 -26.22
C ILE A 367 -18.45 25.55 -26.48
N THR A 368 -18.75 25.81 -27.75
CA THR A 368 -19.56 26.96 -28.19
C THR A 368 -20.95 26.48 -28.61
N GLY A 369 -21.95 26.76 -27.78
CA GLY A 369 -23.33 26.38 -28.04
C GLY A 369 -24.30 27.12 -27.14
N VAL A 370 -25.42 27.57 -27.73
CA VAL A 370 -26.58 28.16 -27.03
C VAL A 370 -27.02 27.17 -25.95
N PRO A 371 -27.37 27.60 -24.72
CA PRO A 371 -27.82 26.69 -23.68
C PRO A 371 -28.93 25.78 -24.24
N GLU A 372 -28.66 24.48 -24.34
CA GLU A 372 -29.75 23.53 -24.23
C GLU A 372 -30.33 23.80 -22.84
N ALA A 373 -31.59 24.23 -22.85
CA ALA A 373 -32.20 25.02 -21.81
C ALA A 373 -31.84 24.54 -20.40
N SER A 374 -31.47 25.51 -19.56
CA SER A 374 -31.61 25.43 -18.11
C SER A 374 -32.89 24.66 -17.81
N ASN A 375 -32.75 23.40 -17.37
CA ASN A 375 -33.80 22.46 -17.00
C ASN A 375 -35.23 23.02 -17.19
N SER A 376 -35.80 22.97 -18.40
CA SER A 376 -37.06 23.69 -18.71
C SER A 376 -38.25 23.21 -17.87
N GLY A 377 -38.08 22.13 -17.08
CA GLY A 377 -39.12 21.46 -16.32
C GLY A 377 -40.20 20.82 -17.20
N ILE A 378 -40.00 20.82 -18.52
CA ILE A 378 -40.95 20.29 -19.49
C ILE A 378 -40.80 18.76 -19.54
N LEU A 379 -41.84 18.05 -19.12
CA LEU A 379 -41.93 16.59 -19.18
C LEU A 379 -42.92 16.18 -20.26
N ILE A 380 -42.49 15.29 -21.15
CA ILE A 380 -43.33 14.68 -22.19
C ILE A 380 -43.50 13.20 -21.85
N SER A 381 -44.74 12.75 -21.65
CA SER A 381 -45.09 11.36 -21.34
C SER A 381 -46.15 10.83 -22.31
N TYR A 382 -46.15 9.51 -22.53
CA TYR A 382 -47.12 8.81 -23.37
C TYR A 382 -47.75 7.67 -22.58
N ASN A 383 -49.07 7.73 -22.38
CA ASN A 383 -49.81 6.72 -21.63
C ASN A 383 -51.21 6.54 -22.24
N ASN A 384 -51.66 5.30 -22.42
CA ASN A 384 -53.01 4.95 -22.88
C ASN A 384 -53.47 5.72 -24.13
N GLY A 385 -52.63 5.79 -25.17
CA GLY A 385 -52.98 6.48 -26.41
C GLY A 385 -52.96 8.02 -26.35
N GLN A 386 -52.39 8.62 -25.30
CA GLN A 386 -52.32 10.07 -25.13
C GLN A 386 -50.89 10.55 -24.84
N LEU A 387 -50.51 11.65 -25.48
CA LEU A 387 -49.35 12.44 -25.09
C LEU A 387 -49.78 13.46 -24.03
N ILE A 388 -49.00 13.56 -22.95
CA ILE A 388 -49.20 14.51 -21.87
C ILE A 388 -47.91 15.32 -21.71
N ILE A 389 -48.06 16.64 -21.83
CA ILE A 389 -47.00 17.63 -21.68
C ILE A 389 -47.22 18.37 -20.36
N THR A 390 -46.26 18.25 -19.44
CA THR A 390 -46.23 19.03 -18.20
C THR A 390 -45.16 20.09 -18.35
N SER A 391 -45.50 21.36 -18.12
CA SER A 391 -44.56 22.48 -18.23
C SER A 391 -44.76 23.45 -17.06
N PRO A 392 -43.68 23.99 -16.46
CA PRO A 392 -43.78 25.00 -15.41
C PRO A 392 -44.21 26.38 -15.94
N SER A 393 -44.25 26.57 -17.26
CA SER A 393 -44.73 27.79 -17.92
C SER A 393 -45.73 27.48 -19.05
N PRO A 394 -46.57 28.45 -19.48
CA PRO A 394 -47.49 28.25 -20.59
C PRO A 394 -46.79 27.74 -21.84
N VAL A 395 -47.30 26.62 -22.38
CA VAL A 395 -46.83 26.06 -23.64
C VAL A 395 -47.28 26.97 -24.79
N GLN A 396 -46.34 27.38 -25.62
CA GLN A 396 -46.59 28.24 -26.77
C GLN A 396 -46.89 27.42 -28.04
N ASP A 397 -46.14 26.34 -28.26
CA ASP A 397 -46.22 25.51 -29.46
C ASP A 397 -45.79 24.08 -29.16
N ILE A 398 -46.49 23.11 -29.75
CA ILE A 398 -46.15 21.68 -29.77
C ILE A 398 -46.21 21.24 -31.22
N ARG A 399 -45.11 20.67 -31.73
CA ARG A 399 -45.05 20.06 -33.06
C ARG A 399 -44.69 18.60 -32.95
N ILE A 400 -45.46 17.76 -33.60
CA ILE A 400 -45.25 16.31 -33.64
C ILE A 400 -44.83 15.93 -35.04
N TYR A 401 -43.65 15.32 -35.17
CA TYR A 401 -43.06 14.89 -36.43
C TYR A 401 -43.06 13.37 -36.52
N ASN A 402 -43.38 12.82 -37.70
CA ASN A 402 -43.16 11.40 -37.97
C ASN A 402 -41.67 11.12 -38.29
N GLN A 403 -41.30 9.85 -38.46
CA GLN A 403 -39.93 9.44 -38.84
C GLN A 403 -39.43 10.03 -40.17
N LEU A 404 -40.33 10.49 -41.04
CA LEU A 404 -39.98 11.13 -42.31
C LEU A 404 -39.79 12.65 -42.16
N GLY A 405 -39.87 13.20 -40.94
CA GLY A 405 -39.73 14.62 -40.65
C GLY A 405 -40.97 15.46 -41.00
N GLN A 406 -42.10 14.83 -41.35
CA GLN A 406 -43.34 15.55 -41.66
C GLN A 406 -44.08 15.91 -40.38
N VAL A 407 -44.59 17.13 -40.29
CA VAL A 407 -45.46 17.57 -39.18
C VAL A 407 -46.80 16.86 -39.28
N VAL A 408 -47.09 16.03 -38.28
CA VAL A 408 -48.34 15.26 -38.15
C VAL A 408 -49.39 16.07 -37.42
N GLU A 409 -48.98 16.85 -36.42
CA GLU A 409 -49.85 17.77 -35.68
C GLU A 409 -49.06 18.98 -35.17
N GLN A 410 -49.74 20.12 -35.09
CA GLN A 410 -49.28 21.31 -34.40
C GLN A 410 -50.39 21.84 -33.51
N THR A 411 -50.09 22.05 -32.23
CA THR A 411 -51.07 22.44 -31.21
C THR A 411 -50.39 23.16 -30.05
N ASN A 412 -51.14 23.82 -29.18
CA ASN A 412 -50.66 24.28 -27.87
C ASN A 412 -51.35 23.52 -26.72
N ALA A 413 -52.15 22.50 -27.03
CA ALA A 413 -52.82 21.68 -26.04
C ALA A 413 -51.82 20.74 -25.34
N THR A 414 -51.76 20.80 -24.02
CA THR A 414 -50.88 19.94 -23.20
C THR A 414 -51.29 18.47 -23.15
N ARG A 415 -52.40 18.11 -23.82
CA ARG A 415 -52.88 16.74 -23.98
C ARG A 415 -53.26 16.52 -25.44
N VAL A 416 -52.67 15.49 -26.06
CA VAL A 416 -52.92 15.13 -27.46
C VAL A 416 -53.37 13.68 -27.55
N ILE A 417 -54.54 13.43 -28.17
CA ILE A 417 -55.07 12.08 -28.37
C ILE A 417 -54.47 11.52 -29.66
N THR A 418 -53.76 10.39 -29.54
CA THR A 418 -52.98 9.80 -30.65
C THR A 418 -53.71 8.68 -31.39
N ALA A 419 -54.99 8.42 -31.09
CA ALA A 419 -55.75 7.31 -31.68
C ALA A 419 -55.88 7.35 -33.22
N SER A 420 -55.69 8.53 -33.83
CA SER A 420 -55.68 8.71 -35.29
C SER A 420 -54.28 8.56 -35.90
N TYR A 421 -53.24 8.41 -35.09
CA TYR A 421 -51.86 8.34 -35.54
C TYR A 421 -51.56 6.90 -35.94
N LYS A 422 -50.60 6.72 -36.86
CA LYS A 422 -50.10 5.39 -37.18
C LYS A 422 -49.12 4.97 -36.08
N SER A 423 -49.14 3.70 -35.71
CA SER A 423 -48.14 3.13 -34.81
C SER A 423 -46.73 3.40 -35.34
N GLY A 424 -45.81 3.89 -34.50
CA GLY A 424 -44.46 4.25 -34.90
C GLY A 424 -43.76 5.26 -34.00
N ILE A 425 -42.56 5.68 -34.41
CA ILE A 425 -41.75 6.66 -33.68
C ILE A 425 -42.10 8.08 -34.14
N TYR A 426 -42.25 8.97 -33.17
CA TYR A 426 -42.50 10.38 -33.36
C TYR A 426 -41.49 11.23 -32.57
N PHE A 427 -41.20 12.42 -33.07
CA PHE A 427 -40.43 13.43 -32.37
C PHE A 427 -41.37 14.57 -31.97
N ILE A 428 -41.37 14.94 -30.69
CA ILE A 428 -42.28 15.93 -30.13
C ILE A 428 -41.43 17.10 -29.68
N ARG A 429 -41.60 18.23 -30.36
CA ARG A 429 -40.96 19.50 -30.02
C ARG A 429 -41.97 20.34 -29.25
N VAL A 430 -41.62 20.75 -28.04
CA VAL A 430 -42.45 21.61 -27.18
C VAL A 430 -41.70 22.89 -26.88
N SER A 431 -42.28 24.03 -27.25
CA SER A 431 -41.76 25.36 -26.95
C SER A 431 -42.62 26.02 -25.88
N ALA A 432 -42.00 26.48 -24.80
CA ALA A 432 -42.62 27.25 -23.73
C ALA A 432 -41.77 28.49 -23.40
N LEU A 433 -42.26 29.38 -22.52
CA LEU A 433 -41.49 30.55 -22.08
C LEU A 433 -40.20 30.16 -21.34
N THR A 434 -40.18 28.98 -20.71
CA THR A 434 -39.03 28.44 -19.96
C THR A 434 -38.01 27.71 -20.84
N GLY A 435 -38.24 27.62 -22.14
CA GLY A 435 -37.33 26.96 -23.09
C GLY A 435 -38.04 25.96 -23.98
N GLU A 436 -37.24 25.12 -24.64
CA GLU A 436 -37.71 24.17 -25.62
C GLU A 436 -37.16 22.77 -25.34
N VAL A 437 -38.01 21.75 -25.50
CA VAL A 437 -37.63 20.34 -25.35
C VAL A 437 -38.07 19.55 -26.57
N VAL A 438 -37.18 18.68 -27.07
CA VAL A 438 -37.51 17.67 -28.08
C VAL A 438 -37.41 16.28 -27.45
N LYS A 439 -38.46 15.47 -27.57
CA LYS A 439 -38.45 14.08 -27.11
C LYS A 439 -38.88 13.11 -28.19
N LYS A 440 -38.15 12.00 -28.30
CA LYS A 440 -38.52 10.83 -29.10
C LYS A 440 -39.52 9.97 -28.32
N VAL A 441 -40.66 9.65 -28.92
CA VAL A 441 -41.72 8.82 -28.31
C VAL A 441 -42.18 7.76 -29.30
N PHE A 442 -42.43 6.55 -28.82
CA PHE A 442 -43.11 5.50 -29.57
C PHE A 442 -44.61 5.57 -29.25
N ILE A 443 -45.44 5.64 -30.28
CA ILE A 443 -46.91 5.63 -30.21
C ILE A 443 -47.36 4.27 -30.73
N ASP A 444 -48.12 3.52 -29.92
CA ASP A 444 -48.46 2.11 -30.18
C ASP A 444 -49.67 1.91 -31.10
#